data_AF-A0AAV1PEE9-F1
#
_entry.id   AF-A0AAV1PEE9-F1
#
_cell.length_a   1.000
_cell.length_b   1.000
_cell.length_c   1.000
_cell.angle_alpha   90.00
_cell.angle_beta   90.00
_cell.angle_gamma   90.00
#
_symmetry.space_group_name_H-M   'P 1'
#
loop_
_entity.id
_entity.type
_entity.pdbx_description
1 polymer ?
#
loop_
_entity_poly.entity_id
_entity_poly.type
_entity_poly.pdbx_seq_one_letter_code
_entity_poly.pdbx_strand_id
1 'polypeptide(L)'
;MSLSRIQSLRLAAVLEDCSDQLDILGHALTVQISRERSSAQAQEEARMNKLKRDSKYVSQLVSKLHLELEEKQSFSCLLQVVEEEERKKMAEHMKREAKRELDCRQQNLQRQKVELEQKTETLKELNKELRHKLNEQPAKIEKKKKLEEKNNQLQLQKTQKETNKAEKLLEDQLELRKKQLKEEMRVHEESTKFLQNRHEELQQLLQHWQERTKQMLQEKEQQLNNVRCKRTVILDKLMEMRRKYREMEQVVVEDREEQEKLRQKQAEVRAATKLQAWWRGCMVRRGLGSYKKAEEGKKGKKKKEGKKKKK
;
A
#
# COMPACT_ATOMS: atom_id res chain seq x y z
N MET A 1 28.37 109.24 -55.13
CA MET A 1 29.79 109.63 -55.11
C MET A 1 30.06 110.42 -56.38
N SER A 2 30.25 111.74 -56.30
CA SER A 2 30.54 112.59 -57.47
C SER A 2 32.04 112.94 -57.50
N LEU A 3 32.62 112.94 -58.70
CA LEU A 3 34.01 113.36 -58.92
C LEU A 3 34.08 114.87 -59.17
N SER A 4 35.19 115.52 -58.83
CA SER A 4 35.37 116.94 -59.18
C SER A 4 35.43 117.12 -60.71
N ARG A 5 34.94 118.26 -61.23
CA ARG A 5 34.87 118.55 -62.69
C ARG A 5 36.18 118.26 -63.43
N ILE A 6 37.33 118.63 -62.83
CA ILE A 6 38.66 118.43 -63.42
C ILE A 6 39.03 116.95 -63.45
N GLN A 7 38.68 116.19 -62.39
CA GLN A 7 38.93 114.74 -62.35
C GLN A 7 38.04 113.99 -63.33
N SER A 8 36.77 114.40 -63.45
CA SER A 8 35.82 113.79 -64.38
C SER A 8 36.27 113.93 -65.84
N LEU A 9 36.73 115.13 -66.23
CA LEU A 9 37.23 115.38 -67.59
C LEU A 9 38.54 114.65 -67.89
N ARG A 10 39.46 114.55 -66.91
CA ARG A 10 40.69 113.77 -67.08
C ARG A 10 40.41 112.28 -67.23
N LEU A 11 39.48 111.73 -66.45
CA LEU A 11 39.06 110.33 -66.59
C LEU A 11 38.30 110.10 -67.90
N ALA A 12 37.44 111.03 -68.33
CA ALA A 12 36.72 110.93 -69.59
C ALA A 12 37.70 110.86 -70.78
N ALA A 13 38.72 111.71 -70.83
CA ALA A 13 39.73 111.69 -71.90
C ALA A 13 40.54 110.37 -71.94
N VAL A 14 40.86 109.80 -70.77
CA VAL A 14 41.54 108.49 -70.70
C VAL A 14 40.60 107.35 -71.12
N LEU A 15 39.32 107.44 -70.78
CA LEU A 15 38.32 106.45 -71.18
C LEU A 15 38.01 106.51 -72.68
N GLU A 16 38.07 107.70 -73.29
CA GLU A 16 37.95 107.89 -74.74
C GLU A 16 39.11 107.19 -75.47
N ASP A 17 40.35 107.46 -75.05
CA ASP A 17 41.54 106.77 -75.59
C ASP A 17 41.48 105.24 -75.35
N CYS A 18 40.97 104.81 -74.19
CA CYS A 18 40.73 103.38 -73.92
C CYS A 18 39.63 102.79 -74.81
N SER A 19 38.57 103.54 -75.12
CA SER A 19 37.51 103.12 -76.05
C SER A 19 38.08 102.94 -77.45
N ASP A 20 38.89 103.90 -77.91
CA ASP A 20 39.53 103.86 -79.22
C ASP A 20 40.52 102.69 -79.33
N GLN A 21 41.33 102.46 -78.29
CA GLN A 21 42.24 101.31 -78.24
C GLN A 21 41.50 99.97 -78.20
N LEU A 22 40.35 99.90 -77.50
CA LEU A 22 39.50 98.71 -77.47
C LEU A 22 38.79 98.46 -78.81
N ASP A 23 38.46 99.50 -79.56
CA ASP A 23 37.89 99.37 -80.90
C ASP A 23 38.95 98.93 -81.91
N ILE A 24 40.18 99.44 -81.79
CA ILE A 24 41.36 98.94 -82.53
C ILE A 24 41.59 97.46 -82.21
N LEU A 25 41.57 97.07 -80.93
CA LEU A 25 41.67 95.66 -80.52
C LEU A 25 40.50 94.83 -81.07
N GLY A 26 39.28 95.34 -81.05
CA GLY A 26 38.10 94.67 -81.62
C GLY A 26 38.23 94.44 -83.14
N HIS A 27 38.84 95.39 -83.86
CA HIS A 27 39.15 95.25 -85.28
C HIS A 27 40.31 94.26 -85.51
N ALA A 28 41.39 94.34 -84.74
CA ALA A 28 42.51 93.41 -84.80
C ALA A 28 42.08 91.96 -84.53
N LEU A 29 41.23 91.74 -83.52
CA LEU A 29 40.64 90.44 -83.20
C LEU A 29 39.73 89.94 -84.33
N THR A 30 38.98 90.83 -85.00
CA THR A 30 38.16 90.46 -86.17
C THR A 30 39.01 89.99 -87.34
N VAL A 31 40.19 90.58 -87.53
CA VAL A 31 41.17 90.20 -88.55
C VAL A 31 41.89 88.89 -88.19
N GLN A 32 42.19 88.64 -86.92
CA GLN A 32 42.81 87.38 -86.46
C GLN A 32 41.84 86.19 -86.58
N ILE A 33 40.58 86.35 -86.19
CA ILE A 33 39.53 85.33 -86.38
C ILE A 33 39.36 84.97 -87.86
N SER A 34 39.65 85.91 -88.78
CA SER A 34 39.57 85.66 -90.23
C SER A 34 40.88 85.15 -90.86
N ARG A 35 42.03 85.22 -90.16
CA ARG A 35 43.35 84.76 -90.66
C ARG A 35 43.78 83.38 -90.17
N GLU A 36 43.34 82.91 -89.00
CA GLU A 36 43.72 81.59 -88.48
C GLU A 36 42.72 80.49 -88.91
N ARG A 37 43.06 79.74 -89.96
CA ARG A 37 42.32 78.55 -90.44
C ARG A 37 43.12 77.26 -90.17
N SER A 38 43.18 76.79 -88.92
CA SER A 38 43.70 75.44 -88.61
C SER A 38 42.95 74.76 -87.46
N SER A 39 43.01 73.42 -87.44
CA SER A 39 42.05 72.46 -86.85
C SER A 39 41.90 72.39 -85.31
N ALA A 40 42.36 73.39 -84.56
CA ALA A 40 42.02 73.58 -83.15
C ALA A 40 40.79 74.51 -82.98
N GLN A 41 39.93 74.54 -83.98
CA GLN A 41 39.01 75.65 -84.30
C GLN A 41 37.82 75.82 -83.36
N ALA A 42 37.14 74.76 -82.90
CA ALA A 42 35.85 74.97 -82.21
C ALA A 42 35.99 75.64 -80.83
N GLN A 43 37.00 75.24 -80.05
CA GLN A 43 37.24 75.82 -78.72
C GLN A 43 37.95 77.17 -78.82
N GLU A 44 38.85 77.35 -79.80
CA GLU A 44 39.62 78.59 -79.97
C GLU A 44 38.81 79.69 -80.69
N GLU A 45 38.02 79.37 -81.71
CA GLU A 45 37.03 80.30 -82.28
C GLU A 45 35.97 80.68 -81.23
N ALA A 46 35.53 79.74 -80.39
CA ALA A 46 34.59 80.06 -79.31
C ALA A 46 35.22 81.00 -78.27
N ARG A 47 36.50 80.81 -77.93
CA ARG A 47 37.26 81.70 -77.05
C ARG A 47 37.46 83.09 -77.67
N MET A 48 37.87 83.18 -78.93
CA MET A 48 38.08 84.45 -79.64
C MET A 48 36.75 85.19 -79.86
N ASN A 49 35.66 84.48 -80.16
CA ASN A 49 34.33 85.06 -80.25
C ASN A 49 33.78 85.50 -78.89
N LYS A 50 34.17 84.84 -77.79
CA LYS A 50 33.88 85.30 -76.42
C LYS A 50 34.68 86.57 -76.13
N LEU A 51 35.99 86.57 -76.39
CA LEU A 51 36.86 87.73 -76.18
C LEU A 51 36.42 88.94 -77.00
N LYS A 52 35.97 88.74 -78.25
CA LYS A 52 35.39 89.80 -79.08
C LYS A 52 34.08 90.34 -78.52
N ARG A 53 33.20 89.48 -77.99
CA ARG A 53 31.98 89.91 -77.29
C ARG A 53 32.29 90.69 -76.02
N ASP A 54 33.26 90.22 -75.25
CA ASP A 54 33.73 90.87 -74.03
C ASP A 54 34.39 92.23 -74.34
N SER A 55 35.25 92.31 -75.37
CA SER A 55 35.87 93.55 -75.85
C SER A 55 34.83 94.57 -76.32
N LYS A 56 33.81 94.13 -77.07
CA LYS A 56 32.72 95.00 -77.50
C LYS A 56 31.84 95.47 -76.34
N TYR A 57 31.59 94.58 -75.38
CA TYR A 57 30.83 94.92 -74.17
C TYR A 57 31.59 95.92 -73.29
N VAL A 58 32.89 95.73 -73.10
CA VAL A 58 33.76 96.66 -72.37
C VAL A 58 33.88 97.99 -73.11
N SER A 59 34.08 98.00 -74.44
CA SER A 59 34.06 99.23 -75.24
C SER A 59 32.75 100.00 -75.05
N GLN A 60 31.58 99.34 -75.18
CA GLN A 60 30.28 99.97 -74.93
C GLN A 60 30.09 100.47 -73.48
N LEU A 61 30.65 99.77 -72.49
CA LEU A 61 30.61 100.18 -71.09
C LEU A 61 31.51 101.39 -70.84
N VAL A 62 32.69 101.41 -71.45
CA VAL A 62 33.66 102.51 -71.39
C VAL A 62 33.09 103.75 -72.08
N SER A 63 32.45 103.63 -73.24
CA SER A 63 31.79 104.76 -73.91
C SER A 63 30.60 105.29 -73.08
N LYS A 64 29.80 104.41 -72.45
CA LYS A 64 28.71 104.82 -71.54
C LYS A 64 29.24 105.50 -70.28
N LEU A 65 30.33 105.00 -69.70
CA LEU A 65 30.98 105.58 -68.53
C LEU A 65 31.61 106.94 -68.87
N HIS A 66 32.24 107.06 -70.05
CA HIS A 66 32.77 108.31 -70.59
C HIS A 66 31.66 109.36 -70.70
N LEU A 67 30.53 109.04 -71.34
CA LEU A 67 29.38 109.95 -71.45
C LEU A 67 28.80 110.33 -70.06
N GLU A 68 28.67 109.37 -69.13
CA GLU A 68 28.19 109.66 -67.77
C GLU A 68 29.15 110.57 -66.96
N LEU A 69 30.46 110.45 -67.19
CA LEU A 69 31.47 111.29 -66.56
C LEU A 69 31.52 112.70 -67.17
N GLU A 70 31.32 112.84 -68.48
CA GLU A 70 31.26 114.15 -69.14
C GLU A 70 29.99 114.93 -68.76
N GLU A 71 28.83 114.28 -68.81
CA GLU A 71 27.55 114.94 -68.61
C GLU A 71 27.17 115.11 -67.14
N LYS A 72 27.41 114.08 -66.32
CA LYS A 72 26.81 113.95 -64.97
C LYS A 72 27.82 113.88 -63.84
N GLN A 73 29.13 113.81 -64.13
CA GLN A 73 30.21 113.65 -63.14
C GLN A 73 30.01 112.46 -62.18
N SER A 74 29.41 111.38 -62.67
CA SER A 74 29.07 110.19 -61.88
C SER A 74 29.51 108.92 -62.61
N PHE A 75 29.68 107.83 -61.86
CA PHE A 75 30.09 106.52 -62.36
C PHE A 75 29.08 105.42 -61.98
N SER A 76 27.79 105.78 -61.91
CA SER A 76 26.71 104.88 -61.51
C SER A 76 26.53 103.68 -62.46
N CYS A 77 26.78 103.84 -63.76
CA CYS A 77 26.66 102.74 -64.73
C CYS A 77 27.62 101.59 -64.41
N LEU A 78 28.85 101.88 -63.99
CA LEU A 78 29.81 100.84 -63.62
C LEU A 78 29.40 100.11 -62.33
N LEU A 79 28.90 100.85 -61.33
CA LEU A 79 28.38 100.28 -60.08
C LEU A 79 27.21 99.32 -60.33
N GLN A 80 26.27 99.69 -61.18
CA GLN A 80 25.12 98.84 -61.54
C GLN A 80 25.56 97.56 -62.25
N VAL A 81 26.52 97.65 -63.17
CA VAL A 81 27.05 96.47 -63.88
C VAL A 81 27.81 95.53 -62.93
N VAL A 82 28.58 96.08 -62.00
CA VAL A 82 29.29 95.28 -60.97
C VAL A 82 28.28 94.61 -60.02
N GLU A 83 27.25 95.33 -59.56
CA GLU A 83 26.19 94.75 -58.74
C GLU A 83 25.39 93.66 -59.48
N GLU A 84 25.10 93.86 -60.76
CA GLU A 84 24.44 92.84 -61.59
C GLU A 84 25.29 91.60 -61.80
N GLU A 85 26.61 91.74 -62.04
CA GLU A 85 27.52 90.60 -62.15
C GLU A 85 27.70 89.85 -60.82
N GLU A 86 27.79 90.57 -59.69
CA GLU A 86 27.81 89.93 -58.38
C GLU A 86 26.50 89.19 -58.08
N ARG A 87 25.33 89.77 -58.44
CA ARG A 87 24.03 89.05 -58.35
C ARG A 87 23.99 87.82 -59.24
N LYS A 88 24.53 87.87 -60.46
CA LYS A 88 24.61 86.70 -61.36
C LYS A 88 25.54 85.62 -60.80
N LYS A 89 26.72 85.97 -60.30
CA LYS A 89 27.65 85.03 -59.66
C LYS A 89 27.02 84.35 -58.45
N MET A 90 26.33 85.11 -57.59
CA MET A 90 25.60 84.56 -56.45
C MET A 90 24.48 83.62 -56.91
N ALA A 91 23.70 84.00 -57.92
CA ALA A 91 22.66 83.14 -58.47
C ALA A 91 23.21 81.85 -59.11
N GLU A 92 24.35 81.92 -59.80
CA GLU A 92 25.02 80.73 -60.35
C GLU A 92 25.61 79.84 -59.25
N HIS A 93 26.20 80.42 -58.20
CA HIS A 93 26.68 79.69 -57.04
C HIS A 93 25.53 78.93 -56.35
N MET A 94 24.42 79.61 -56.07
CA MET A 94 23.23 79.00 -55.47
C MET A 94 22.65 77.89 -56.34
N LYS A 95 22.65 78.04 -57.68
CA LYS A 95 22.22 76.98 -58.60
C LYS A 95 23.15 75.77 -58.57
N ARG A 96 24.47 75.98 -58.48
CA ARG A 96 25.46 74.88 -58.40
C ARG A 96 25.38 74.17 -57.05
N GLU A 97 25.21 74.89 -55.96
CA GLU A 97 25.01 74.30 -54.63
C GLU A 97 23.69 73.54 -54.55
N ALA A 98 22.58 74.13 -55.02
CA ALA A 98 21.30 73.44 -55.07
C ALA A 98 21.37 72.16 -55.93
N LYS A 99 22.11 72.18 -57.05
CA LYS A 99 22.33 70.99 -57.87
C LYS A 99 23.17 69.93 -57.15
N ARG A 100 24.27 70.31 -56.48
CA ARG A 100 25.09 69.39 -55.68
C ARG A 100 24.31 68.79 -54.52
N GLU A 101 23.49 69.59 -53.83
CA GLU A 101 22.61 69.10 -52.77
C GLU A 101 21.57 68.12 -53.32
N LEU A 102 20.97 68.43 -54.48
CA LEU A 102 20.00 67.55 -55.13
C LEU A 102 20.66 66.20 -55.51
N ASP A 103 21.84 66.23 -56.13
CA ASP A 103 22.60 65.03 -56.50
C ASP A 103 23.01 64.22 -55.25
N CYS A 104 23.47 64.88 -54.19
CA CYS A 104 23.81 64.25 -52.92
C CYS A 104 22.59 63.61 -52.25
N ARG A 105 21.43 64.30 -52.24
CA ARG A 105 20.17 63.74 -51.74
C ARG A 105 19.69 62.56 -52.59
N GLN A 106 19.82 62.63 -53.92
CA GLN A 106 19.48 61.51 -54.80
C GLN A 106 20.35 60.28 -54.55
N GLN A 107 21.67 60.45 -54.38
CA GLN A 107 22.58 59.36 -54.03
C GLN A 107 22.24 58.75 -52.67
N ASN A 108 21.96 59.58 -51.66
CA ASN A 108 21.57 59.09 -50.34
C ASN A 108 20.24 58.31 -50.39
N LEU A 109 19.25 58.79 -51.15
CA LEU A 109 18.00 58.06 -51.37
C LEU A 109 18.22 56.72 -52.08
N GLN A 110 19.11 56.65 -53.07
CA GLN A 110 19.45 55.39 -53.73
C GLN A 110 20.14 54.40 -52.79
N ARG A 111 21.10 54.86 -51.98
CA ARG A 111 21.74 54.02 -50.95
C ARG A 111 20.72 53.47 -49.96
N GLN A 112 19.84 54.32 -49.46
CA GLN A 112 18.77 53.90 -48.55
C GLN A 112 17.81 52.90 -49.21
N LYS A 113 17.46 53.07 -50.49
CA LYS A 113 16.64 52.10 -51.22
C LYS A 113 17.32 50.73 -51.31
N VAL A 114 18.60 50.70 -51.68
CA VAL A 114 19.37 49.43 -51.77
C VAL A 114 19.52 48.78 -50.40
N GLU A 115 19.81 49.54 -49.35
CA GLU A 115 19.88 49.00 -47.99
C GLU A 115 18.54 48.42 -47.52
N LEU A 116 17.42 49.11 -47.83
CA LEU A 116 16.09 48.62 -47.53
C LEU A 116 15.78 47.34 -48.31
N GLU A 117 16.13 47.27 -49.60
CA GLU A 117 15.97 46.07 -50.42
C GLU A 117 16.75 44.88 -49.86
N GLN A 118 18.04 45.05 -49.53
CA GLN A 118 18.85 44.01 -48.89
C GLN A 118 18.28 43.57 -47.53
N LYS A 119 17.81 44.52 -46.71
CA LYS A 119 17.12 44.21 -45.44
C LYS A 119 15.82 43.43 -45.69
N THR A 120 15.07 43.77 -46.73
CA THR A 120 13.86 42.99 -47.07
C THR A 120 14.19 41.60 -47.59
N GLU A 121 15.27 41.40 -48.34
CA GLU A 121 15.72 40.08 -48.81
C GLU A 121 16.20 39.21 -47.66
N THR A 122 17.09 39.73 -46.81
CA THR A 122 17.55 39.01 -45.60
C THR A 122 16.39 38.65 -44.67
N LEU A 123 15.41 39.56 -44.48
CA LEU A 123 14.20 39.24 -43.73
C LEU A 123 13.35 38.18 -44.42
N LYS A 124 13.22 38.20 -45.75
CA LYS A 124 12.50 37.16 -46.51
C LYS A 124 13.17 35.79 -46.36
N GLU A 125 14.49 35.72 -46.43
CA GLU A 125 15.26 34.49 -46.24
C GLU A 125 15.10 33.94 -44.82
N LEU A 126 15.27 34.78 -43.80
CA LEU A 126 15.06 34.40 -42.41
C LEU A 126 13.61 33.90 -42.18
N ASN A 127 12.63 34.53 -42.79
CA ASN A 127 11.22 34.12 -42.71
C ASN A 127 10.99 32.74 -43.36
N LYS A 128 11.65 32.46 -44.50
CA LYS A 128 11.61 31.13 -45.14
C LYS A 128 12.22 30.05 -44.23
N GLU A 129 13.37 30.32 -43.62
CA GLU A 129 14.01 29.37 -42.70
C GLU A 129 13.16 29.10 -41.45
N LEU A 130 12.59 30.14 -40.85
CA LEU A 130 11.72 30.00 -39.69
C LEU A 130 10.45 29.21 -40.05
N ARG A 131 9.85 29.45 -41.21
CA ARG A 131 8.72 28.65 -41.72
C ARG A 131 9.09 27.19 -41.95
N HIS A 132 10.26 26.93 -42.53
CA HIS A 132 10.74 25.57 -42.74
C HIS A 132 10.94 24.84 -41.40
N LYS A 133 11.63 25.47 -40.43
CA LYS A 133 11.80 24.93 -39.08
C LYS A 133 10.44 24.69 -38.41
N LEU A 134 9.51 25.64 -38.51
CA LEU A 134 8.17 25.52 -37.93
C LEU A 134 7.38 24.35 -38.53
N ASN A 135 7.48 24.13 -39.85
CA ASN A 135 6.82 23.02 -40.55
C ASN A 135 7.47 21.65 -40.27
N GLU A 136 8.78 21.59 -40.02
CA GLU A 136 9.46 20.33 -39.69
C GLU A 136 9.25 19.86 -38.24
N GLN A 137 9.12 20.79 -37.29
CA GLN A 137 8.92 20.46 -35.88
C GLN A 137 7.72 19.54 -35.59
N PRO A 138 6.51 19.73 -36.15
CA PRO A 138 5.38 18.85 -35.88
C PRO A 138 5.66 17.41 -36.32
N ALA A 139 6.29 17.21 -37.48
CA ALA A 139 6.66 15.87 -37.95
C ALA A 139 7.71 15.20 -37.03
N LYS A 140 8.68 15.97 -36.51
CA LYS A 140 9.67 15.48 -35.54
C LYS A 140 9.00 15.10 -34.21
N ILE A 141 8.08 15.93 -33.72
CA ILE A 141 7.30 15.68 -32.49
C ILE A 141 6.42 14.44 -32.66
N GLU A 142 5.70 14.31 -33.77
CA GLU A 142 4.84 13.15 -34.03
C GLU A 142 5.65 11.84 -34.12
N LYS A 143 6.82 11.87 -34.76
CA LYS A 143 7.73 10.71 -34.78
C LYS A 143 8.23 10.35 -33.38
N LYS A 144 8.60 11.34 -32.56
CA LYS A 144 8.99 11.12 -31.15
C LYS A 144 7.86 10.50 -30.34
N LYS A 145 6.65 11.05 -30.45
CA LYS A 145 5.45 10.52 -29.79
C LYS A 145 5.18 9.05 -30.18
N LYS A 146 5.22 8.72 -31.48
CA LYS A 146 5.04 7.33 -31.94
C LYS A 146 6.12 6.37 -31.41
N LEU A 147 7.35 6.84 -31.25
CA LEU A 147 8.43 6.05 -30.67
C LEU A 147 8.21 5.84 -29.16
N GLU A 148 7.84 6.90 -28.44
CA GLU A 148 7.52 6.83 -27.01
C GLU A 148 6.31 5.93 -26.74
N GLU A 149 5.24 6.04 -27.53
CA GLU A 149 4.05 5.17 -27.46
C GLU A 149 4.43 3.70 -27.66
N LYS A 150 5.24 3.38 -28.68
CA LYS A 150 5.74 2.02 -28.90
C LYS A 150 6.61 1.53 -27.74
N ASN A 151 7.48 2.38 -27.21
CA ASN A 151 8.32 2.02 -26.07
C ASN A 151 7.48 1.73 -24.82
N ASN A 152 6.51 2.59 -24.51
CA ASN A 152 5.58 2.42 -23.40
C ASN A 152 4.72 1.16 -23.58
N GLN A 153 4.27 0.87 -24.80
CA GLN A 153 3.49 -0.33 -25.12
C GLN A 153 4.31 -1.61 -24.93
N LEU A 154 5.58 -1.61 -25.34
CA LEU A 154 6.50 -2.73 -25.13
C LEU A 154 6.81 -2.93 -23.64
N GLN A 155 7.03 -1.84 -22.90
CA GLN A 155 7.22 -1.89 -21.44
C GLN A 155 5.98 -2.46 -20.75
N LEU A 156 4.78 -1.99 -21.10
CA LEU A 156 3.52 -2.50 -20.56
C LEU A 156 3.33 -3.99 -20.87
N GLN A 157 3.62 -4.43 -22.09
CA GLN A 157 3.54 -5.86 -22.44
C GLN A 157 4.55 -6.71 -21.66
N LYS A 158 5.76 -6.18 -21.42
CA LYS A 158 6.78 -6.87 -20.65
C LYS A 158 6.34 -7.02 -19.19
N THR A 159 5.91 -5.93 -18.56
CA THR A 159 5.43 -5.96 -17.17
C THR A 159 4.21 -6.87 -17.05
N GLN A 160 3.25 -6.78 -17.97
CA GLN A 160 2.07 -7.63 -17.96
C GLN A 160 2.42 -9.13 -18.10
N LYS A 161 3.42 -9.48 -18.91
CA LYS A 161 3.88 -10.88 -19.01
C LYS A 161 4.55 -11.35 -17.73
N GLU A 162 5.32 -10.49 -17.08
CA GLU A 162 5.99 -10.80 -15.80
C GLU A 162 4.97 -10.96 -14.67
N THR A 163 3.98 -10.07 -14.57
CA THR A 163 2.90 -10.16 -13.59
C THR A 163 2.06 -11.43 -13.82
N ASN A 164 1.67 -11.72 -15.06
CA ASN A 164 0.87 -12.91 -15.36
C ASN A 164 1.62 -14.21 -15.04
N LYS A 165 2.96 -14.25 -15.20
CA LYS A 165 3.77 -15.41 -14.82
C LYS A 165 3.81 -15.57 -13.30
N ALA A 166 4.01 -14.47 -12.57
CA ALA A 166 4.02 -14.49 -11.12
C ALA A 166 2.64 -14.87 -10.55
N GLU A 167 1.56 -14.36 -11.13
CA GLU A 167 0.18 -14.68 -10.76
C GLU A 167 -0.11 -16.17 -10.97
N LYS A 168 0.19 -16.73 -12.14
CA LYS A 168 0.04 -18.18 -12.38
C LYS A 168 0.83 -19.03 -11.40
N LEU A 169 2.07 -18.65 -11.08
CA LEU A 169 2.88 -19.37 -10.10
C LEU A 169 2.23 -19.35 -8.70
N LEU A 170 1.66 -18.21 -8.30
CA LEU A 170 0.94 -18.10 -7.02
C LEU A 170 -0.38 -18.88 -7.05
N GLU A 171 -1.10 -18.89 -8.17
CA GLU A 171 -2.31 -19.71 -8.36
C GLU A 171 -1.98 -21.20 -8.24
N ASP A 172 -0.93 -21.69 -8.92
CA ASP A 172 -0.47 -23.08 -8.84
C ASP A 172 -0.08 -23.46 -7.40
N GLN A 173 0.63 -22.56 -6.70
CA GLN A 173 0.98 -22.76 -5.29
C GLN A 173 -0.27 -22.82 -4.39
N LEU A 174 -1.24 -21.93 -4.61
CA LEU A 174 -2.50 -21.93 -3.86
C LEU A 174 -3.30 -23.22 -4.12
N GLU A 175 -3.35 -23.70 -5.36
CA GLU A 175 -4.01 -24.96 -5.69
C GLU A 175 -3.31 -26.15 -5.04
N LEU A 176 -1.98 -26.20 -5.06
CA LEU A 176 -1.21 -27.25 -4.40
C LEU A 176 -1.47 -27.26 -2.89
N ARG A 177 -1.43 -26.08 -2.25
CA ARG A 177 -1.73 -25.96 -0.81
C ARG A 177 -3.17 -26.36 -0.48
N LYS A 178 -4.13 -26.02 -1.33
CA LYS A 178 -5.53 -26.46 -1.17
C LYS A 178 -5.66 -27.99 -1.29
N LYS A 179 -4.91 -28.63 -2.20
CA LYS A 179 -4.89 -30.10 -2.32
C LYS A 179 -4.30 -30.75 -1.07
N GLN A 180 -3.14 -30.28 -0.61
CA GLN A 180 -2.51 -30.74 0.63
C GLN A 180 -3.44 -30.61 1.84
N LEU A 181 -4.10 -29.46 2.00
CA LEU A 181 -5.04 -29.25 3.10
C LEU A 181 -6.21 -30.23 3.06
N LYS A 182 -6.78 -30.51 1.87
CA LYS A 182 -7.86 -31.49 1.73
C LYS A 182 -7.41 -32.92 2.07
N GLU A 183 -6.19 -33.28 1.67
CA GLU A 183 -5.60 -34.58 2.01
C GLU A 183 -5.36 -34.70 3.52
N GLU A 184 -4.79 -33.68 4.16
CA GLU A 184 -4.61 -33.63 5.61
C GLU A 184 -5.94 -33.72 6.36
N MET A 185 -6.97 -32.99 5.92
CA MET A 185 -8.31 -33.09 6.48
C MET A 185 -8.87 -34.51 6.36
N ARG A 186 -8.74 -35.15 5.18
CA ARG A 186 -9.24 -36.52 4.98
C ARG A 186 -8.52 -37.51 5.89
N VAL A 187 -7.19 -37.45 5.95
CA VAL A 187 -6.38 -38.32 6.82
C VAL A 187 -6.70 -38.08 8.29
N HIS A 188 -6.92 -36.83 8.69
CA HIS A 188 -7.31 -36.49 10.05
C HIS A 188 -8.69 -37.06 10.40
N GLU A 189 -9.68 -36.95 9.52
CA GLU A 189 -11.00 -37.56 9.71
C GLU A 189 -10.93 -39.08 9.82
N GLU A 190 -10.17 -39.73 8.93
CA GLU A 190 -9.95 -41.19 8.96
C GLU A 190 -9.27 -41.63 10.27
N SER A 191 -8.24 -40.91 10.70
CA SER A 191 -7.52 -41.17 11.96
C SER A 191 -8.43 -40.98 13.17
N THR A 192 -9.25 -39.94 13.16
CA THR A 192 -10.21 -39.66 14.24
C THR A 192 -11.26 -40.77 14.32
N LYS A 193 -11.83 -41.18 13.18
CA LYS A 193 -12.77 -42.31 13.12
C LYS A 193 -12.13 -43.62 13.61
N PHE A 194 -10.89 -43.90 13.20
CA PHE A 194 -10.16 -45.08 13.66
C PHE A 194 -9.99 -45.09 15.18
N LEU A 195 -9.55 -43.96 15.76
CA LEU A 195 -9.37 -43.83 17.21
C LEU A 195 -10.69 -43.94 17.97
N GLN A 196 -11.77 -43.34 17.46
CA GLN A 196 -13.11 -43.46 18.02
C GLN A 196 -13.57 -44.92 18.04
N ASN A 197 -13.47 -45.62 16.92
CA ASN A 197 -13.85 -47.04 16.84
C ASN A 197 -13.05 -47.90 17.83
N ARG A 198 -11.74 -47.67 17.96
CA ARG A 198 -10.93 -48.40 18.95
C ARG A 198 -11.28 -48.06 20.38
N HIS A 199 -11.62 -46.81 20.66
CA HIS A 199 -12.09 -46.42 21.97
C HIS A 199 -13.40 -47.14 22.32
N GLU A 200 -14.35 -47.18 21.39
CA GLU A 200 -15.64 -47.88 21.56
C GLU A 200 -15.45 -49.39 21.78
N GLU A 201 -14.61 -50.06 20.98
CA GLU A 201 -14.29 -51.49 21.15
C GLU A 201 -13.70 -51.78 22.54
N LEU A 202 -12.74 -50.96 22.98
CA LEU A 202 -12.13 -51.11 24.31
C LEU A 202 -13.15 -50.83 25.42
N GLN A 203 -14.04 -49.86 25.22
CA GLN A 203 -15.09 -49.52 26.18
C GLN A 203 -16.11 -50.67 26.32
N GLN A 204 -16.50 -51.30 25.20
CA GLN A 204 -17.37 -52.48 25.21
C GLN A 204 -16.71 -53.67 25.91
N LEU A 205 -15.43 -53.95 25.61
CA LEU A 205 -14.67 -54.99 26.31
C LEU A 205 -14.59 -54.71 27.81
N LEU A 206 -14.30 -53.47 28.20
CA LEU A 206 -14.25 -53.07 29.60
C LEU A 206 -15.60 -53.32 30.30
N GLN A 207 -16.71 -52.91 29.68
CA GLN A 207 -18.06 -53.15 30.19
C GLN A 207 -18.35 -54.64 30.35
N HIS A 208 -18.05 -55.44 29.32
CA HIS A 208 -18.21 -56.88 29.37
C HIS A 208 -17.44 -57.51 30.53
N TRP A 209 -16.16 -57.14 30.73
CA TRP A 209 -15.35 -57.64 31.84
C TRP A 209 -15.87 -57.18 33.20
N GLN A 210 -16.35 -55.93 33.31
CA GLN A 210 -16.96 -55.42 34.54
C GLN A 210 -18.23 -56.21 34.90
N GLU A 211 -19.11 -56.45 33.94
CA GLU A 211 -20.33 -57.25 34.13
C GLU A 211 -20.00 -58.69 34.52
N ARG A 212 -19.06 -59.33 33.80
CA ARG A 212 -18.63 -60.69 34.09
C ARG A 212 -18.06 -60.81 35.51
N THR A 213 -17.26 -59.84 35.92
CA THR A 213 -16.67 -59.81 37.27
C THR A 213 -17.74 -59.60 38.34
N LYS A 214 -18.71 -58.72 38.10
CA LYS A 214 -19.88 -58.54 38.99
C LYS A 214 -20.68 -59.83 39.16
N GLN A 215 -20.97 -60.53 38.07
CA GLN A 215 -21.67 -61.82 38.10
C GLN A 215 -20.89 -62.87 38.90
N MET A 216 -19.59 -63.05 38.63
CA MET A 216 -18.77 -64.00 39.38
C MET A 216 -18.70 -63.65 40.86
N LEU A 217 -18.62 -62.36 41.21
CA LEU A 217 -18.64 -61.92 42.60
C LEU A 217 -19.97 -62.27 43.29
N GLN A 218 -21.10 -62.02 42.62
CA GLN A 218 -22.44 -62.38 43.11
C GLN A 218 -22.58 -63.90 43.29
N GLU A 219 -22.13 -64.70 42.33
CA GLU A 219 -22.14 -66.17 42.44
C GLU A 219 -21.30 -66.65 43.63
N LYS A 220 -20.12 -66.07 43.84
CA LYS A 220 -19.25 -66.42 44.98
C LYS A 220 -19.86 -65.99 46.31
N GLU A 221 -20.48 -64.82 46.37
CA GLU A 221 -21.19 -64.35 47.55
C GLU A 221 -22.39 -65.26 47.88
N GLN A 222 -23.17 -65.68 46.88
CA GLN A 222 -24.24 -66.65 47.05
C GLN A 222 -23.73 -68.01 47.52
N GLN A 223 -22.64 -68.53 46.93
CA GLN A 223 -22.00 -69.78 47.38
C GLN A 223 -21.58 -69.70 48.85
N LEU A 224 -20.95 -68.58 49.24
CA LEU A 224 -20.50 -68.33 50.59
C LEU A 224 -21.68 -68.18 51.57
N ASN A 225 -22.74 -67.49 51.18
CA ASN A 225 -23.97 -67.38 51.97
C ASN A 225 -24.64 -68.74 52.15
N ASN A 226 -24.72 -69.57 51.11
CA ASN A 226 -25.26 -70.93 51.20
C ASN A 226 -24.48 -71.78 52.20
N VAL A 227 -23.14 -71.72 52.17
CA VAL A 227 -22.30 -72.43 53.14
C VAL A 227 -22.48 -71.88 54.55
N ARG A 228 -22.56 -70.56 54.71
CA ARG A 228 -22.85 -69.92 56.01
C ARG A 228 -24.19 -70.38 56.58
N CYS A 229 -25.26 -70.40 55.78
CA CYS A 229 -26.58 -70.90 56.19
C CYS A 229 -26.56 -72.39 56.56
N LYS A 230 -25.87 -73.23 55.78
CA LYS A 230 -25.70 -74.66 56.13
C LYS A 230 -24.96 -74.81 57.46
N ARG A 231 -23.91 -74.02 57.68
CA ARG A 231 -23.15 -74.02 58.94
C ARG A 231 -24.02 -73.60 60.12
N THR A 232 -24.82 -72.53 60.00
CA THR A 232 -25.72 -72.08 61.08
C THR A 232 -26.75 -73.15 61.40
N VAL A 233 -27.41 -73.73 60.40
CA VAL A 233 -28.39 -74.82 60.61
C VAL A 233 -27.77 -76.04 61.31
N ILE A 234 -26.55 -76.44 60.95
CA ILE A 234 -25.86 -77.55 61.63
C ILE A 234 -25.55 -77.17 63.08
N LEU A 235 -25.07 -75.95 63.32
CA LEU A 235 -24.81 -75.47 64.67
C LEU A 235 -26.08 -75.46 65.53
N ASP A 236 -27.21 -74.98 64.99
CA ASP A 236 -28.50 -74.96 65.69
C ASP A 236 -28.94 -76.37 66.07
N LYS A 237 -28.87 -77.33 65.13
CA LYS A 237 -29.15 -78.75 65.41
C LYS A 237 -28.24 -79.32 66.49
N LEU A 238 -26.94 -79.02 66.46
CA LEU A 238 -26.00 -79.47 67.49
C LEU A 238 -26.33 -78.87 68.87
N MET A 239 -26.71 -77.59 68.92
CA MET A 239 -27.14 -76.93 70.15
C MET A 239 -28.42 -77.55 70.71
N GLU A 240 -29.41 -77.86 69.84
CA GLU A 240 -30.62 -78.56 70.23
C GLU A 240 -30.35 -79.96 70.77
N MET A 241 -29.50 -80.74 70.10
CA MET A 241 -29.12 -82.07 70.57
C MET A 241 -28.40 -81.99 71.92
N ARG A 242 -27.46 -81.04 72.09
CA ARG A 242 -26.80 -80.78 73.37
C ARG A 242 -27.80 -80.38 74.46
N ARG A 243 -28.83 -79.60 74.13
CA ARG A 243 -29.91 -79.26 75.07
C ARG A 243 -30.68 -80.51 75.49
N LYS A 244 -31.12 -81.34 74.54
CA LYS A 244 -31.82 -82.60 74.81
C LYS A 244 -31.00 -83.57 75.66
N TYR A 245 -29.70 -83.72 75.39
CA TYR A 245 -28.83 -84.56 76.22
C TYR A 245 -28.77 -84.06 77.67
N ARG A 246 -28.63 -82.75 77.89
CA ARG A 246 -28.65 -82.16 79.24
C ARG A 246 -29.98 -82.39 79.95
N GLU A 247 -31.11 -82.24 79.25
CA GLU A 247 -32.45 -82.52 79.79
C GLU A 247 -32.58 -84.00 80.19
N MET A 248 -32.14 -84.94 79.34
CA MET A 248 -32.17 -86.37 79.64
C MET A 248 -31.24 -86.76 80.79
N GLU A 249 -30.03 -86.20 80.84
CA GLU A 249 -29.10 -86.38 81.96
C GLU A 249 -29.72 -85.88 83.26
N GLN A 250 -30.38 -84.72 83.24
CA GLN A 250 -31.08 -84.18 84.39
C GLN A 250 -32.19 -85.13 84.87
N VAL A 251 -33.03 -85.64 83.98
CA VAL A 251 -34.09 -86.62 84.34
C VAL A 251 -33.49 -87.90 84.95
N VAL A 252 -32.35 -88.39 84.43
CA VAL A 252 -31.68 -89.58 85.00
C VAL A 252 -31.14 -89.29 86.40
N VAL A 253 -30.59 -88.09 86.64
CA VAL A 253 -30.15 -87.68 87.98
C VAL A 253 -31.34 -87.57 88.92
N GLU A 254 -32.44 -86.93 88.48
CA GLU A 254 -33.67 -86.79 89.25
C GLU A 254 -34.28 -88.15 89.63
N ASP A 255 -34.41 -89.09 88.69
CA ASP A 255 -34.91 -90.45 88.97
C ASP A 255 -34.00 -91.20 89.97
N ARG A 256 -32.67 -91.06 89.84
CA ARG A 256 -31.72 -91.65 90.81
C ARG A 256 -31.91 -91.07 92.20
N GLU A 257 -32.05 -89.75 92.32
CA GLU A 257 -32.31 -89.08 93.60
C GLU A 257 -33.66 -89.51 94.20
N GLU A 258 -34.71 -89.64 93.38
CA GLU A 258 -36.02 -90.10 93.82
C GLU A 258 -35.99 -91.55 94.31
N GLN A 259 -35.30 -92.44 93.59
CA GLN A 259 -35.09 -93.82 94.03
C GLN A 259 -34.30 -93.88 95.34
N GLU A 260 -33.28 -93.04 95.51
CA GLU A 260 -32.54 -92.92 96.78
C GLU A 260 -33.44 -92.45 97.92
N LYS A 261 -34.23 -91.40 97.71
CA LYS A 261 -35.24 -90.91 98.67
C LYS A 261 -36.25 -92.00 99.01
N LEU A 262 -36.68 -92.80 98.03
CA LEU A 262 -37.62 -93.91 98.25
C LEU A 262 -36.97 -95.04 99.06
N ARG A 263 -35.71 -95.40 98.77
CA ARG A 263 -34.94 -96.37 99.56
C ARG A 263 -34.76 -95.90 101.01
N GLN A 264 -34.46 -94.62 101.21
CA GLN A 264 -34.38 -94.01 102.53
C GLN A 264 -35.72 -94.11 103.27
N LYS A 265 -36.84 -93.69 102.66
CA LYS A 265 -38.19 -93.83 103.23
C LYS A 265 -38.54 -95.28 103.57
N GLN A 266 -38.19 -96.23 102.71
CA GLN A 266 -38.39 -97.66 103.00
C GLN A 266 -37.52 -98.15 104.16
N ALA A 267 -36.28 -97.66 104.28
CA ALA A 267 -35.42 -97.95 105.43
C ALA A 267 -36.01 -97.34 106.72
N GLU A 268 -36.53 -96.12 106.67
CA GLU A 268 -37.24 -95.47 107.78
C GLU A 268 -38.47 -96.26 108.20
N VAL A 269 -39.34 -96.65 107.26
CA VAL A 269 -40.53 -97.47 107.56
C VAL A 269 -40.13 -98.83 108.14
N ARG A 270 -39.08 -99.47 107.61
CA ARG A 270 -38.55 -100.73 108.18
C ARG A 270 -37.99 -100.53 109.58
N ALA A 271 -37.25 -99.46 109.82
CA ALA A 271 -36.74 -99.11 111.15
C ALA A 271 -37.89 -98.83 112.12
N ALA A 272 -38.88 -98.03 111.72
CA ALA A 272 -40.11 -97.78 112.47
C ALA A 272 -40.87 -99.08 112.76
N THR A 273 -41.00 -99.99 111.78
CA THR A 273 -41.66 -101.30 111.97
C THR A 273 -40.90 -102.16 112.96
N LYS A 274 -39.56 -102.20 112.89
CA LYS A 274 -38.71 -102.90 113.87
C LYS A 274 -38.87 -102.31 115.27
N LEU A 275 -38.85 -100.99 115.41
CA LEU A 275 -39.09 -100.30 116.67
C LEU A 275 -40.48 -100.61 117.23
N GLN A 276 -41.51 -100.56 116.40
CA GLN A 276 -42.87 -100.91 116.78
C GLN A 276 -43.02 -102.39 117.15
N ALA A 277 -42.40 -103.32 116.41
CA ALA A 277 -42.42 -104.74 116.72
C ALA A 277 -41.66 -105.06 118.01
N TRP A 278 -40.50 -104.42 118.22
CA TRP A 278 -39.76 -104.49 119.48
C TRP A 278 -40.60 -103.98 120.65
N TRP A 279 -41.26 -102.83 120.48
CA TRP A 279 -42.17 -102.28 121.49
C TRP A 279 -43.34 -103.21 121.76
N ARG A 280 -44.03 -103.73 120.73
CA ARG A 280 -45.12 -104.71 120.89
C ARG A 280 -44.65 -105.97 121.60
N GLY A 281 -43.49 -106.51 121.24
CA GLY A 281 -42.87 -107.63 121.94
C GLY A 281 -42.51 -107.29 123.40
N CYS A 282 -42.07 -106.06 123.66
CA CYS A 282 -41.84 -105.55 125.02
C CYS A 282 -43.15 -105.45 125.81
N MET A 283 -44.22 -104.93 125.20
CA MET A 283 -45.56 -104.88 125.80
C MET A 283 -46.06 -106.28 126.18
N VAL A 284 -45.88 -107.27 125.30
CA VAL A 284 -46.26 -108.67 125.58
C VAL A 284 -45.41 -109.27 126.70
N ARG A 285 -44.08 -109.07 126.68
CA ARG A 285 -43.17 -109.62 127.71
C ARG A 285 -43.33 -108.96 129.08
N ARG A 286 -43.67 -107.66 129.12
CA ARG A 286 -43.91 -106.90 130.36
C ARG A 286 -45.39 -106.87 130.78
N GLY A 287 -46.31 -107.48 130.01
CA GLY A 287 -47.73 -107.58 130.35
C GLY A 287 -48.51 -106.26 130.32
N LEU A 288 -48.18 -105.34 129.41
CA LEU A 288 -48.82 -104.02 129.28
C LEU A 288 -49.89 -104.02 128.17
N GLY A 289 -51.10 -103.55 128.47
CA GLY A 289 -52.23 -103.49 127.53
C GLY A 289 -53.06 -104.78 127.44
N SER A 290 -53.76 -104.99 126.31
CA SER A 290 -54.74 -106.06 126.06
C SER A 290 -54.21 -107.51 126.12
N TYR A 291 -52.93 -107.72 126.44
CA TYR A 291 -52.23 -109.01 126.57
C TYR A 291 -51.95 -109.40 128.03
N LYS A 292 -52.76 -108.95 128.99
CA LYS A 292 -52.79 -109.54 130.34
C LYS A 292 -53.28 -110.99 130.25
N LYS A 293 -52.49 -111.96 130.73
CA LYS A 293 -52.91 -113.37 130.83
C LYS A 293 -54.10 -113.48 131.80
N ALA A 294 -55.24 -113.93 131.30
CA ALA A 294 -56.33 -114.49 132.09
C ALA A 294 -56.15 -116.02 132.18
N GLU A 295 -56.42 -116.58 133.35
CA GLU A 295 -56.33 -117.99 133.70
C GLU A 295 -57.30 -118.91 132.93
N GLU A 296 -56.98 -120.20 133.02
CA GLU A 296 -57.38 -121.35 132.22
C GLU A 296 -58.89 -121.69 132.17
N GLY A 297 -59.32 -122.25 131.03
CA GLY A 297 -60.65 -122.86 130.85
C GLY A 297 -60.75 -123.76 129.60
N LYS A 298 -60.79 -125.07 129.82
CA LYS A 298 -60.86 -126.22 128.87
C LYS A 298 -61.96 -126.15 127.77
N LYS A 299 -61.65 -126.65 126.55
CA LYS A 299 -62.25 -127.85 125.87
C LYS A 299 -61.98 -127.91 124.35
N GLY A 300 -61.57 -129.08 123.85
CA GLY A 300 -62.11 -129.64 122.59
C GLY A 300 -61.15 -130.11 121.46
N LYS A 301 -60.86 -131.42 121.43
CA LYS A 301 -60.68 -132.36 120.27
C LYS A 301 -60.97 -131.80 118.85
N LYS A 302 -60.24 -132.16 117.77
CA LYS A 302 -60.17 -133.52 117.16
C LYS A 302 -59.11 -133.65 116.04
N LYS A 303 -58.81 -134.92 115.74
CA LYS A 303 -57.76 -135.60 114.94
C LYS A 303 -58.11 -135.78 113.44
N LYS A 304 -57.12 -135.78 112.53
CA LYS A 304 -56.95 -136.66 111.32
C LYS A 304 -55.65 -136.27 110.58
N GLU A 305 -54.56 -137.03 110.58
CA GLU A 305 -54.30 -138.29 109.85
C GLU A 305 -54.54 -138.22 108.33
N GLY A 306 -53.45 -138.32 107.53
CA GLY A 306 -53.46 -139.12 106.30
C GLY A 306 -53.21 -138.43 104.94
N LYS A 307 -52.01 -138.68 104.41
CA LYS A 307 -51.71 -139.23 103.06
C LYS A 307 -51.91 -138.39 101.78
N LYS A 308 -50.75 -138.17 101.14
CA LYS A 308 -50.34 -138.62 99.79
C LYS A 308 -51.15 -138.21 98.54
N LYS A 309 -50.34 -137.68 97.61
CA LYS A 309 -50.21 -138.00 96.17
C LYS A 309 -50.90 -137.08 95.14
N LYS A 310 -50.02 -136.65 94.23
CA LYS A 310 -50.11 -136.60 92.75
C LYS A 310 -50.59 -135.32 92.08
N LYS A 311 -49.72 -134.91 91.16
CA LYS A 311 -49.77 -133.91 90.09
C LYS A 311 -49.63 -132.45 90.52
#